data_AF-A0A6H5JIS2-F1
#
_entry.id   AF-A0A6H5JIS2-F1
#
_cell.length_a   1.000
_cell.length_b   1.000
_cell.length_c   1.000
_cell.angle_alpha   90.00
_cell.angle_beta   90.00
_cell.angle_gamma   90.00
#
_symmetry.space_group_name_H-M   'P 1'
#
loop_
_entity.id
_entity.type
_entity.pdbx_description
1 polymer ?
#
loop_
_entity_poly.entity_id
_entity_poly.type
_entity_poly.pdbx_seq_one_letter_code
_entity_poly.pdbx_strand_id
1 'polypeptide(L)'
;MALWQLPGRKCRIDIVQVASPQWPFALLGWSGTVMFEKDVRRYTEEQTEYKLSQKGVTIRATDEPVTDIVSFQTEEDIFRFLGLEYIPPHLRWV
;
A
#
# COMPACT_ATOMS: atom_id res chain seq x y z
N MET A 1 2.04 2.27 17.76
CA MET A 1 3.12 1.38 18.24
C MET A 1 3.03 1.24 19.75
N ALA A 2 2.86 0.02 20.24
CA ALA A 2 2.81 -0.30 21.67
C ALA A 2 3.55 -1.61 21.93
N LEU A 3 3.97 -1.82 23.19
CA LEU A 3 4.44 -3.14 23.65
C LEU A 3 3.25 -3.88 24.24
N TRP A 4 3.04 -5.10 23.77
CA TRP A 4 2.03 -6.00 24.29
C TRP A 4 2.70 -7.17 25.00
N GLN A 5 2.13 -7.56 26.14
CA GLN A 5 2.64 -8.64 26.96
C GLN A 5 1.65 -9.81 26.91
N LEU A 6 2.14 -10.94 26.41
CA LEU A 6 1.47 -12.24 26.54
C LEU A 6 2.19 -13.03 27.65
N PRO A 7 1.56 -14.07 28.23
CA PRO A 7 2.24 -14.92 29.20
C PRO A 7 3.57 -15.44 28.63
N GLY A 8 4.68 -15.07 29.28
CA GLY A 8 6.03 -15.48 28.87
C GLY A 8 6.66 -14.76 27.68
N ARG A 9 6.00 -13.77 27.03
CA ARG A 9 6.60 -13.02 25.90
C ARG A 9 6.15 -11.57 25.83
N LYS A 10 7.06 -10.69 25.40
CA LYS A 10 6.75 -9.31 25.02
C LYS A 10 6.86 -9.19 23.51
N CYS A 11 5.89 -8.55 22.87
CA CYS A 11 5.94 -8.26 21.44
C CYS A 11 5.60 -6.79 21.19
N ARG A 12 6.11 -6.24 20.10
CA ARG A 12 5.69 -4.94 19.59
C ARG A 12 4.44 -5.13 18.74
N ILE A 13 3.42 -4.33 18.96
CA ILE A 13 2.19 -4.29 18.16
C ILE A 13 2.04 -2.90 17.57
N ASP A 14 1.73 -2.85 16.28
CA ASP A 14 1.25 -1.65 15.61
C ASP A 14 -0.21 -1.83 15.24
N ILE A 15 -1.04 -0.90 15.69
CA ILE A 15 -2.44 -0.79 15.29
C ILE A 15 -2.51 0.43 14.40
N VAL A 16 -3.05 0.24 13.20
CA VAL A 16 -3.15 1.28 12.18
C VAL A 16 -4.63 1.47 11.88
N GLN A 17 -5.09 2.70 12.00
CA GLN A 17 -6.45 3.10 11.64
C GLN A 17 -6.41 3.90 10.35
N VAL A 18 -7.25 3.52 9.39
CA VAL A 18 -7.35 4.21 8.09
C VAL A 18 -8.82 4.41 7.71
N ALA A 19 -9.07 5.40 6.87
CA ALA A 19 -10.40 5.59 6.31
C ALA A 19 -10.72 4.46 5.31
N SER A 20 -12.00 4.09 5.16
CA SER A 20 -12.43 3.01 4.26
C SER A 20 -11.85 3.11 2.83
N PRO A 21 -11.84 4.29 2.17
CA PRO A 21 -11.26 4.41 0.82
C PRO A 21 -9.74 4.22 0.75
N GLN A 22 -9.06 4.36 1.89
CA GLN A 22 -7.60 4.23 2.00
C GLN A 22 -7.21 2.79 2.34
N TRP A 23 -8.19 1.94 2.70
CA TRP A 23 -7.96 0.57 3.12
C TRP A 23 -7.07 -0.24 2.16
N PRO A 24 -7.32 -0.31 0.83
CA PRO A 24 -6.50 -1.13 -0.05
C PRO A 24 -5.04 -0.63 -0.14
N PHE A 25 -4.82 0.68 -0.04
CA PHE A 25 -3.48 1.28 -0.03
C PHE A 25 -2.73 1.01 1.27
N ALA A 26 -3.44 1.08 2.39
CA ALA A 26 -2.90 0.73 3.69
C ALA A 26 -2.57 -0.76 3.74
N LEU A 27 -3.45 -1.63 3.25
CA LEU A 27 -3.22 -3.06 3.20
C LEU A 27 -1.95 -3.38 2.39
N LEU A 28 -1.79 -2.77 1.21
CA LEU A 28 -0.60 -2.93 0.38
C LEU A 28 0.69 -2.48 1.10
N GLY A 29 0.63 -1.37 1.83
CA GLY A 29 1.75 -0.81 2.57
C GLY A 29 2.00 -1.43 3.96
N TRP A 30 1.34 -2.53 4.32
CA TRP A 30 1.54 -3.27 5.58
C TRP A 30 1.58 -4.80 5.39
N SER A 31 1.36 -5.31 4.17
CA SER A 31 1.32 -6.74 3.84
C SER A 31 2.55 -7.24 3.08
N GLY A 32 3.47 -6.35 2.72
CA GLY A 32 4.69 -6.66 1.97
C GLY A 32 5.97 -6.51 2.77
N THR A 33 7.09 -6.81 2.11
CA THR A 33 8.42 -6.45 2.61
C THR A 33 8.72 -4.98 2.33
N VAL A 34 9.68 -4.43 3.07
CA VAL A 34 10.19 -3.07 2.81
C VAL A 34 10.70 -2.93 1.37
N MET A 35 11.28 -3.99 0.79
CA MET A 35 11.79 -3.96 -0.58
C MET A 35 10.65 -3.95 -1.59
N PHE A 36 9.67 -4.83 -1.43
CA PHE A 36 8.49 -4.89 -2.27
C PHE A 36 7.76 -3.53 -2.34
N GLU A 37 7.53 -2.91 -1.18
CA GLU A 37 6.88 -1.59 -1.14
C GLU A 37 7.69 -0.50 -1.85
N LYS A 38 9.03 -0.52 -1.70
CA LYS A 38 9.91 0.42 -2.40
C LYS A 38 9.88 0.19 -3.90
N ASP A 39 9.90 -1.06 -4.35
CA ASP A 39 9.91 -1.39 -5.76
C ASP A 39 8.60 -1.01 -6.43
N VAL A 40 7.44 -1.25 -5.79
CA VAL A 40 6.13 -0.83 -6.33
C VAL A 40 6.04 0.70 -6.40
N ARG A 41 6.50 1.42 -5.36
CA ARG A 41 6.51 2.89 -5.39
C ARG A 41 7.44 3.43 -6.47
N ARG A 42 8.65 2.87 -6.58
CA ARG A 42 9.63 3.25 -7.61
C ARG A 42 9.07 2.97 -9.00
N TYR A 43 8.50 1.79 -9.23
CA TYR A 43 7.85 1.46 -10.49
C TYR A 43 6.75 2.48 -10.83
N THR A 44 5.88 2.79 -9.86
CA THR A 44 4.81 3.77 -10.06
C THR A 44 5.39 5.12 -10.48
N GLU A 45 6.41 5.61 -9.78
CA GLU A 45 7.03 6.90 -10.06
C GLU A 45 7.84 6.91 -11.38
N GLU A 46 8.48 5.81 -11.77
CA GLU A 46 9.32 5.75 -12.98
C GLU A 46 8.52 5.45 -14.25
N GLN A 47 7.50 4.60 -14.16
CA GLN A 47 6.77 4.06 -15.31
C GLN A 47 5.42 4.73 -15.52
N THR A 48 4.94 5.53 -14.56
CA THR A 48 3.65 6.23 -14.65
C THR A 48 3.79 7.70 -14.28
N GLU A 49 2.72 8.48 -14.50
CA GLU A 49 2.63 9.86 -14.04
C GLU A 49 2.16 9.99 -12.58
N TYR A 50 2.01 8.87 -11.88
CA TYR A 50 1.43 8.80 -10.55
C TYR A 50 2.47 8.61 -9.46
N LYS A 51 2.03 8.82 -8.22
CA LYS A 51 2.77 8.56 -7.00
C LYS A 51 1.89 7.77 -6.04
N LEU A 52 2.42 6.63 -5.57
CA LEU A 52 1.70 5.73 -4.67
C LEU A 52 2.07 6.01 -3.22
N SER A 53 1.06 6.12 -2.35
CA SER A 53 1.21 6.27 -0.91
C SER A 53 0.24 5.35 -0.16
N GLN A 54 0.44 5.17 1.15
CA GLN A 54 -0.49 4.43 2.02
C GLN A 54 -1.89 5.07 2.11
N LYS A 55 -2.04 6.32 1.67
CA LYS A 55 -3.32 7.05 1.69
C LYS A 55 -4.04 7.02 0.34
N GLY A 56 -3.37 6.60 -0.73
CA GLY A 56 -3.90 6.67 -2.08
C GLY A 56 -2.84 7.00 -3.12
N VAL A 57 -3.32 7.23 -4.34
CA VAL A 57 -2.52 7.61 -5.50
C VAL A 57 -2.71 9.10 -5.78
N THR A 58 -1.62 9.83 -6.01
CA THR A 58 -1.65 11.22 -6.49
C THR A 58 -1.00 11.33 -7.86
N ILE A 59 -1.35 12.37 -8.62
CA ILE A 59 -0.66 12.74 -9.85
C ILE A 59 0.68 13.36 -9.46
N ARG A 60 1.80 12.85 -9.96
CA ARG A 60 3.14 13.28 -9.56
C ARG A 60 3.41 14.77 -9.87
N ALA A 61 2.83 15.28 -10.96
CA ALA A 61 3.04 16.65 -11.41
C ALA A 61 2.26 17.69 -10.59
N THR A 62 1.03 17.37 -10.14
CA THR A 62 0.13 18.31 -9.47
C THR A 62 -0.09 17.98 -7.98
N ASP A 63 0.32 16.80 -7.53
CA ASP A 63 0.02 16.18 -6.23
C ASP A 63 -1.48 16.06 -5.93
N GLU A 64 -2.31 16.12 -6.97
CA GLU A 64 -3.76 15.96 -6.86
C GLU A 64 -4.13 14.48 -6.71
N PRO A 65 -5.11 14.15 -5.85
CA PRO A 65 -5.51 12.76 -5.64
C PRO A 65 -6.28 12.22 -6.84
N VAL A 66 -5.99 10.97 -7.22
CA VAL A 66 -6.67 10.27 -8.33
C VAL A 66 -8.04 9.70 -7.90
N THR A 67 -8.46 9.96 -6.65
CA THR A 67 -9.68 9.40 -6.04
C THR A 67 -10.98 9.76 -6.74
N ASP A 68 -10.98 10.81 -7.56
CA ASP A 68 -12.17 11.28 -8.28
C ASP A 68 -12.40 10.52 -9.60
N ILE A 69 -11.40 9.75 -10.05
CA ILE A 69 -11.39 9.09 -11.36
C ILE A 69 -11.61 7.57 -11.20
N VAL A 70 -11.10 6.99 -10.12
CA VAL A 70 -11.13 5.54 -9.88
C VAL A 70 -11.44 5.25 -8.41
N SER A 71 -12.42 4.37 -8.18
CA SER A 71 -12.71 3.85 -6.85
C SER A 71 -11.89 2.59 -6.59
N PHE A 72 -10.89 2.68 -5.71
CA PHE A 72 -10.08 1.54 -5.30
C PHE A 72 -10.77 0.81 -4.15
N GLN A 73 -11.22 -0.42 -4.39
CA GLN A 73 -11.88 -1.24 -3.37
C GLN A 73 -10.96 -2.36 -2.88
N THR A 74 -10.07 -2.84 -3.74
CA THR A 74 -9.17 -3.98 -3.48
C THR A 74 -7.71 -3.64 -3.81
N GLU A 75 -6.77 -4.46 -3.34
CA GLU A 75 -5.36 -4.30 -3.74
C GLU A 75 -5.22 -4.55 -5.25
N GLU A 76 -5.93 -5.52 -5.80
CA GLU A 76 -5.97 -5.90 -7.20
C GLU A 76 -6.33 -4.71 -8.11
N ASP A 77 -7.21 -3.82 -7.66
CA ASP A 77 -7.57 -2.61 -8.40
C ASP A 77 -6.36 -1.66 -8.53
N ILE A 78 -5.49 -1.60 -7.53
CA ILE A 78 -4.25 -0.81 -7.58
C ILE A 78 -3.31 -1.41 -8.62
N PHE A 79 -3.11 -2.73 -8.62
CA PHE A 79 -2.25 -3.39 -9.62
C PHE A 79 -2.80 -3.21 -11.03
N ARG A 80 -4.11 -3.38 -11.23
CA ARG A 80 -4.77 -3.14 -12.52
C ARG A 80 -4.60 -1.70 -13.00
N PHE A 81 -4.76 -0.73 -12.10
CA PHE A 81 -4.55 0.68 -12.40
C PHE A 81 -3.10 0.98 -12.83
N LEU A 82 -2.12 0.32 -12.22
CA LEU A 82 -0.70 0.45 -12.55
C LEU A 82 -0.27 -0.40 -13.77
N GLY A 83 -1.20 -1.17 -14.37
CA GLY A 83 -0.89 -2.08 -15.48
C GLY A 83 -0.03 -3.28 -15.07
N LEU A 84 -0.05 -3.66 -13.79
CA LEU A 84 0.72 -4.76 -13.21
C LEU A 84 -0.15 -6.00 -13.01
N GLU A 85 0.48 -7.19 -13.07
CA GLU A 85 -0.14 -8.41 -12.59
C GLU A 85 -0.21 -8.41 -11.06
N TYR A 86 -1.34 -8.85 -10.50
CA TYR A 86 -1.51 -8.91 -9.06
C TYR A 86 -0.59 -9.96 -8.43
N ILE A 87 0.20 -9.54 -7.45
CA ILE A 87 1.06 -10.41 -6.66
C ILE A 87 0.40 -10.64 -5.29
N PRO A 88 -0.03 -11.86 -4.96
CA PRO A 88 -0.66 -12.15 -3.67
C PRO A 88 0.36 -12.06 -2.52
N PRO A 89 -0.09 -11.78 -1.27
CA PRO A 89 0.82 -11.51 -0.15
C PRO A 89 1.87 -12.59 0.12
N HIS A 90 1.56 -13.86 -0.10
CA HIS A 90 2.50 -14.96 0.13
C HIS A 90 3.68 -15.00 -0.85
N LEU A 91 3.62 -14.27 -1.97
CA LEU A 91 4.69 -14.15 -2.96
C LEU A 91 5.49 -12.85 -2.83
N ARG A 92 5.16 -11.97 -1.87
CA ARG A 92 5.83 -10.66 -1.67
C ARG A 92 7.10 -10.72 -0.81
N TRP A 93 7.49 -11.93 -0.39
CA TRP A 93 8.57 -12.20 0.58
C TRP A 93 9.84 -12.78 -0.07
N VAL A 94 9.89 -12.82 -1.40
CA VAL A 94 11.02 -13.33 -2.17
C VAL A 94 12.13 -12.27 -2.25
#